data_AF-A0A0E9XNB9-F1
#
_entry.id   AF-A0A0E9XNB9-F1
#
_cell.length_a   1.000
_cell.length_b   1.000
_cell.length_c   1.000
_cell.angle_alpha   90.00
_cell.angle_beta   90.00
_cell.angle_gamma   90.00
#
_symmetry.space_group_name_H-M   'P 1'
#
loop_
_entity.id
_entity.type
_entity.pdbx_description
1 polymer ?
#
loop_
_entity_poly.entity_id
_entity_poly.type
_entity_poly.pdbx_seq_one_letter_code
_entity_poly.pdbx_strand_id
1 'polypeptide(L)' 'MQLAVCEFARNVLGWEDANSTGFDPETKHPVVIDMPEHNPGQMGGTMRLGKRRTIFKSSTSVLRRLYGDAEYVD' A
#
# COMPACT_ATOMS: atom_id res chain seq x y z
N MET A 1 -7.14 4.85 0.76
CA MET A 1 -6.33 4.20 -0.28
C MET A 1 -6.68 2.72 -0.42
N GLN A 2 -6.62 1.91 0.64
CA GLN A 2 -6.91 0.47 0.58
C GLN A 2 -8.27 0.15 -0.06
N LEU A 3 -9.35 0.78 0.43
CA LEU A 3 -10.70 0.57 -0.13
C LEU A 3 -10.84 1.00 -1.60
N ALA A 4 -10.10 2.02 -2.03
CA ALA A 4 -10.13 2.48 -3.43
C ALA A 4 -9.49 1.45 -4.37
N VAL A 5 -8.44 0.74 -3.92
CA VAL A 5 -7.85 -0.36 -4.69
C VAL A 5 -8.80 -1.55 -4.75
N CYS A 6 -9.46 -1.88 -3.65
CA CYS A 6 -10.48 -2.95 -3.64
C CYS A 6 -11.66 -2.63 -4.56
N GLU A 7 -12.17 -1.39 -4.52
CA GLU A 7 -13.28 -0.95 -5.36
C GLU A 7 -12.90 -0.99 -6.86
N PHE A 8 -11.70 -0.50 -7.21
CA PHE A 8 -11.22 -0.58 -8.58
C PHE A 8 -11.07 -2.03 -9.07
N ALA A 9 -10.55 -2.93 -8.23
CA ALA A 9 -10.43 -4.35 -8.56
C ALA A 9 -11.80 -5.01 -8.79
N ARG A 10 -12.81 -4.66 -7.99
CA ARG A 10 -14.18 -5.17 -8.16
C ARG A 10 -14.84 -4.63 -9.43
N ASN A 11 -14.81 -3.31 -9.61
CA ASN A 11 -15.61 -2.66 -10.65
C ASN A 11 -14.94 -2.63 -12.03
N VAL A 12 -13.60 -2.57 -12.09
CA VAL A 12 -12.86 -2.47 -13.36
C VAL A 12 -12.28 -3.82 -13.78
N LEU A 13 -11.71 -4.59 -12.86
CA LEU A 13 -11.14 -5.91 -13.17
C LEU A 13 -12.16 -7.05 -13.05
N GLY A 14 -13.35 -6.78 -12.49
CA GLY A 14 -14.41 -7.77 -12.31
C GLY A 14 -14.14 -8.79 -11.20
N TRP A 15 -13.19 -8.53 -10.30
CA TRP A 15 -12.88 -9.41 -9.17
C TRP A 15 -13.82 -9.12 -8.00
N GLU A 16 -15.06 -9.62 -8.08
CA GLU A 16 -16.11 -9.33 -7.10
C GLU A 16 -15.74 -9.68 -5.65
N ASP A 17 -14.94 -10.73 -5.46
CA ASP A 17 -14.46 -11.19 -4.16
C ASP A 17 -13.18 -10.47 -3.69
N ALA A 18 -12.61 -9.55 -4.48
CA ALA A 18 -11.38 -8.85 -4.12
C ALA A 18 -11.54 -8.10 -2.79
N ASN A 19 -10.75 -8.47 -1.79
CA ASN A 19 -10.87 -7.91 -0.46
C ASN A 19 -9.50 -7.81 0.24
N SER A 20 -9.50 -7.20 1.43
CA SER A 20 -8.35 -7.25 2.31
C SER A 20 -8.38 -8.51 3.17
N THR A 21 -7.22 -9.12 3.39
CA THR A 21 -7.05 -10.23 4.34
C THR A 21 -7.38 -9.84 5.78
N GLY A 22 -7.39 -8.54 6.10
CA GLY A 22 -7.82 -8.05 7.41
C GLY A 22 -9.34 -8.08 7.62
N PHE A 23 -10.13 -8.09 6.55
CA PHE A 23 -11.60 -8.16 6.62
C PHE A 23 -12.11 -9.56 6.27
N ASP A 24 -11.56 -10.16 5.21
CA ASP A 24 -11.93 -11.48 4.73
C ASP A 24 -10.65 -12.27 4.43
N PRO A 25 -10.22 -13.15 5.34
CA PRO A 25 -9.04 -14.00 5.14
C PRO A 25 -9.20 -15.03 4.02
N GLU A 26 -10.42 -15.39 3.64
CA GLU A 26 -10.73 -16.46 2.68
C GLU A 26 -10.94 -15.95 1.24
N THR A 27 -10.73 -14.65 1.00
CA THR A 27 -10.81 -14.06 -0.34
C THR A 27 -9.84 -14.74 -1.31
N LYS A 28 -10.29 -15.08 -2.52
CA LYS A 28 -9.40 -15.63 -3.55
C LYS A 28 -8.53 -14.55 -4.21
N HIS A 29 -8.89 -13.28 -4.03
CA HIS A 29 -8.16 -12.13 -4.55
C HIS A 29 -7.77 -11.18 -3.39
N PRO A 30 -6.72 -11.52 -2.61
CA PRO A 30 -6.25 -10.70 -1.49
C PRO A 30 -5.48 -9.47 -1.99
N VAL A 31 -6.20 -8.42 -2.35
CA VAL A 31 -5.63 -7.18 -2.91
C VAL A 31 -4.95 -6.29 -1.87
N VAL A 32 -5.29 -6.46 -0.58
CA VAL A 32 -4.66 -5.75 0.54
C VAL A 32 -4.30 -6.77 1.61
N ILE A 33 -3.01 -6.98 1.83
CA ILE A 33 -2.49 -7.95 2.81
C ILE A 33 -1.87 -7.26 4.03
N ASP A 34 -1.85 -7.94 5.17
CA ASP A 34 -1.03 -7.52 6.31
C ASP A 34 0.43 -7.88 6.06
N MET A 35 1.31 -6.88 6.20
CA MET A 35 2.74 -7.01 5.99
C MET A 35 3.48 -6.19 7.06
N PRO A 36 3.75 -6.80 8.22
CA PRO A 36 4.44 -6.12 9.30
C PRO A 36 5.93 -5.97 9.02
N GLU A 37 6.56 -5.03 9.72
CA GLU A 37 7.98 -4.77 9.59
C GLU A 37 8.77 -5.56 10.62
N HIS A 38 9.85 -6.18 10.16
CA HIS A 38 10.74 -6.97 10.99
C HIS A 38 12.09 -6.26 11.06
N ASN A 39 12.28 -5.50 12.14
CA ASN A 39 13.51 -4.74 12.37
C ASN A 39 14.45 -5.51 13.32
N PRO A 40 15.77 -5.51 13.08
CA PRO A 40 16.72 -6.13 14.00
C PRO A 40 16.58 -5.59 15.43
N GLY A 41 16.48 -6.49 16.41
CA GLY A 41 16.31 -6.14 17.83
C GLY A 41 14.86 -5.90 18.26
N GLN A 42 13.88 -5.95 17.35
CA GLN A 42 12.46 -5.96 17.68
C GLN A 42 11.90 -7.36 17.44
N MET A 43 11.23 -7.93 18.44
CA MET A 43 10.60 -9.24 18.32
C MET A 43 9.17 -9.10 17.77
N GLY A 44 8.80 -10.01 16.86
CA GLY A 44 7.49 -10.05 16.23
C GLY A 44 7.34 -9.10 15.04
N GLY A 45 6.10 -8.93 14.58
CA GLY A 45 5.73 -8.01 13.52
C GLY A 45 5.42 -6.63 14.08
N THR A 46 6.23 -5.63 13.72
CA THR A 46 6.05 -4.26 14.21
C THR A 46 5.22 -3.43 13.23
N MET A 47 4.46 -2.48 13.78
CA MET A 47 3.70 -1.54 12.96
C MET A 47 4.65 -0.60 12.21
N ARG A 48 4.31 -0.31 10.94
CA ARG A 48 5.02 0.71 10.16
C ARG A 48 4.73 2.10 10.72
N LEU A 49 5.71 2.67 11.43
CA LEU A 49 5.61 3.99 12.06
C LEU A 49 6.97 4.70 12.11
N GLY A 50 6.96 6.03 12.06
CA GLY A 50 8.16 6.88 12.17
C GLY A 50 8.63 7.47 10.83
N LYS A 51 9.81 8.11 10.84
CA LYS A 51 10.43 8.71 9.64
C LYS A 51 10.77 7.63 8.62
N ARG A 52 10.32 7.79 7.38
CA ARG A 52 10.51 6.79 6.32
C ARG A 52 10.58 7.45 4.96
N ARG A 53 11.73 7.25 4.32
CA ARG A 53 11.94 7.62 2.93
C ARG A 53 10.97 6.89 2.00
N THR A 54 10.24 7.67 1.21
CA THR A 54 9.40 7.21 0.10
C THR A 54 9.96 7.76 -1.21
N ILE A 55 10.33 6.87 -2.12
CA ILE A 55 10.96 7.21 -3.40
C ILE A 55 9.88 7.29 -4.49
N PHE A 56 9.86 8.37 -5.27
CA PHE A 56 8.94 8.49 -6.39
C PHE A 56 9.37 7.56 -7.53
N LYS A 57 8.40 6.86 -8.13
CA LYS A 57 8.67 5.96 -9.28
C LYS A 57 8.46 6.61 -10.65
N SER A 58 7.50 7.53 -10.76
CA SER A 58 7.13 8.15 -12.04
C SER A 58 7.45 9.64 -12.05
N SER A 59 8.03 10.12 -13.15
CA SER A 59 8.25 11.55 -13.42
C SER A 59 6.99 12.31 -13.82
N THR A 60 5.92 11.62 -14.22
CA THR A 60 4.67 12.25 -14.64
C THR A 60 3.68 12.46 -13.48
N SER A 61 4.03 12.04 -12.27
CA SER A 61 3.16 12.17 -11.09
C SER A 61 2.88 13.64 -10.77
N VAL A 62 1.59 13.99 -10.65
CA VAL A 62 1.16 15.33 -10.21
C VAL A 62 1.71 15.66 -8.82
N LEU A 63 1.72 14.68 -7.91
CA LEU A 63 2.27 14.85 -6.56
C LEU A 63 3.76 15.19 -6.61
N ARG A 64 4.54 14.51 -7.47
CA ARG A 64 5.98 14.78 -7.60
C ARG A 64 6.23 16.25 -7.98
N ARG A 65 5.44 16.82 -8.88
CA ARG A 65 5.52 18.24 -9.26
C ARG A 65 5.23 19.18 -8.09
N LEU A 66 4.24 18.84 -7.26
CA LEU A 66 3.92 19.62 -6.06
C LEU A 66 5.04 19.59 -5.02
N TYR A 67 5.84 18.51 -4.98
CA TYR A 67 7.04 18.38 -4.16
C TYR A 67 8.32 18.91 -4.84
N GLY A 68 8.20 19.74 -5.89
CA GLY A 68 9.34 20.38 -6.53
C GLY A 68 10.24 19.44 -7.33
N ASP A 69 9.65 18.42 -7.96
CA ASP A 69 10.33 17.40 -8.78
C ASP A 69 11.39 16.56 -8.04
N ALA A 70 11.32 16.55 -6.70
CA ALA A 70 12.16 15.73 -5.84
C ALA A 70 12.11 14.23 -6.23
N GLU A 71 13.21 13.52 -5.99
CA GLU A 71 13.29 12.07 -6.23
C GLU A 71 12.67 11.26 -5.09
N TYR A 72 12.69 11.79 -3.88
CA TYR A 72 12.13 11.16 -2.68
C TYR A 72 11.63 12.20 -1.67
N VAL A 73 10.82 11.73 -0.71
CA VAL A 73 10.38 12.48 0.47
C VAL A 73 10.63 11.61 1.70
N ASP A 74 11.04 12.20 2.83
CA ASP A 74 11.34 11.51 4.09
C ASP A 74 10.17 11.53 5.10
#